data_AF-A0A927UAY9-F1
#
_entry.id   AF-A0A927UAY9-F1
#
_cell.length_a   1.000
_cell.length_b   1.000
_cell.length_c   1.000
_cell.angle_alpha   90.00
_cell.angle_beta   90.00
_cell.angle_gamma   90.00
#
_symmetry.space_group_name_H-M   'P 1'
#
loop_
_entity.id
_entity.type
_entity.pdbx_description
1 polymer ?
#
loop_
_entity_poly.entity_id
_entity_poly.type
_entity_poly.pdbx_seq_one_letter_code
_entity_poly.pdbx_strand_id
1 'polypeptide(L)'
;MNKKDFKAALCNGCRTKWCLKLLFILLCCILIYVNNKFDHTFEEDSVSMRLEYTSDFERLKIGNAGNIVLFERDEMENVTVRPIAIYTGSEAERLILTYGGRKTHPEEGTEFVVLEYSATVDPREHYIDCKLLGTDLNNISYDSIVYRSKCYDMYENIKVEDGVFNKIYLYYELPIGVDEYILEFGYHVAEQELGMENKFTAHYYINVKDL
;
A
#
# COMPACT_ATOMS: atom_id res chain seq x y z
N MET A 1 62.14 41.19 29.70
CA MET A 1 61.22 40.96 28.55
C MET A 1 61.01 42.28 27.82
N ASN A 2 61.31 42.30 26.53
CA ASN A 2 61.43 43.52 25.74
C ASN A 2 60.03 43.97 25.24
N LYS A 3 59.75 45.28 25.18
CA LYS A 3 58.42 45.84 24.81
C LYS A 3 57.93 45.41 23.42
N LYS A 4 58.79 44.86 22.57
CA LYS A 4 58.45 44.33 21.24
C LYS A 4 57.74 42.97 21.29
N ASP A 5 57.98 42.15 22.32
CA ASP A 5 57.43 40.78 22.39
C ASP A 5 55.99 40.74 22.89
N PHE A 6 55.56 41.74 23.66
CA PHE A 6 54.18 41.85 24.16
C PHE A 6 53.19 42.25 23.05
N LYS A 7 53.65 43.01 22.05
CA LYS A 7 52.82 43.47 20.93
C LYS A 7 52.54 42.37 19.90
N ALA A 8 53.45 41.40 19.75
CA ALA A 8 53.27 40.23 18.89
C ALA A 8 52.28 39.20 19.49
N ALA A 9 52.28 39.02 20.81
CA ALA A 9 51.35 38.10 21.49
C ALA A 9 49.88 38.58 21.46
N LEU A 10 49.65 39.90 21.52
CA LEU A 10 48.31 40.49 21.42
C LEU A 10 47.73 40.43 20.00
N CYS A 11 48.57 40.41 18.96
CA CYS A 11 48.12 40.26 17.57
C CYS A 11 47.66 38.83 17.22
N ASN A 12 48.26 37.81 17.84
CA ASN A 12 47.91 36.40 17.60
C ASN A 12 46.71 35.92 18.44
N GLY A 13 46.49 36.49 19.64
CA GLY A 13 45.30 36.19 20.46
C GLY A 13 44.00 36.85 19.97
N CYS A 14 44.11 37.90 19.15
CA CYS A 14 42.94 38.56 18.56
C CYS A 14 42.47 37.83 17.29
N ARG A 15 43.39 37.35 16.44
CA ARG A 15 43.02 36.62 15.20
C ARG A 15 42.31 35.30 15.46
N THR A 16 42.66 34.54 16.49
CA THR A 16 42.02 33.25 16.83
C THR A 16 40.59 33.41 17.35
N LYS A 17 40.28 34.47 18.11
CA LYS A 17 38.91 34.73 18.58
C LYS A 17 37.97 35.18 17.46
N TRP A 18 38.48 35.92 16.49
CA TRP A 18 37.71 36.31 15.30
C TRP A 18 37.50 35.13 14.35
N CYS A 19 38.50 34.27 14.16
CA CYS A 19 38.34 33.03 13.38
C CYS A 19 37.33 32.06 14.02
N LEU A 20 37.33 31.87 15.35
CA LEU A 20 36.33 31.02 16.01
C LEU A 20 34.90 31.57 15.89
N LYS A 21 34.72 32.88 16.01
CA LYS A 21 33.40 33.52 15.82
C LYS A 21 32.91 33.38 14.38
N LEU A 22 33.79 33.56 13.39
CA LEU A 22 33.46 33.35 11.98
C LEU A 22 33.12 31.89 11.70
N LEU A 23 33.85 30.93 12.29
CA LEU A 23 33.56 29.51 12.14
C LEU A 23 32.21 29.12 12.76
N PHE A 24 31.86 29.71 13.91
CA PHE A 24 30.58 29.49 14.57
C PHE A 24 29.42 30.09 13.78
N ILE A 25 29.58 31.29 13.22
CA ILE A 25 28.60 31.90 12.32
C ILE A 25 28.44 31.05 11.06
N LEU A 26 29.53 30.54 10.48
CA LEU A 26 29.47 29.67 9.30
C LEU A 26 28.73 28.36 9.61
N LEU A 27 28.97 27.75 10.78
CA LEU A 27 28.28 26.55 11.25
C LEU A 27 26.78 26.81 11.49
N CYS A 28 26.43 27.95 12.09
CA CYS A 28 25.03 28.37 12.22
C CYS A 28 24.38 28.63 10.86
N CYS A 29 25.08 29.24 9.90
CA CYS A 29 24.57 29.44 8.55
C CYS A 29 24.39 28.12 7.79
N ILE A 30 25.27 27.13 7.99
CA ILE A 30 25.12 25.78 7.43
C ILE A 30 23.93 25.07 8.09
N LEU A 31 23.76 25.16 9.41
CA LEU A 31 22.60 24.60 10.12
C LEU A 31 21.28 25.25 9.69
N ILE A 32 21.27 26.58 9.51
CA ILE A 32 20.11 27.31 8.97
C ILE A 32 19.87 26.94 7.50
N TYR A 33 20.91 26.73 6.70
CA TYR A 33 20.78 26.31 5.30
C TYR A 33 20.27 24.87 5.18
N VAL A 34 20.74 23.95 6.04
CA VAL A 34 20.25 22.56 6.09
C VAL A 34 18.81 22.50 6.60
N ASN A 35 18.46 23.29 7.62
CA ASN A 35 17.08 23.40 8.09
C ASN A 35 16.16 24.07 7.04
N ASN A 36 16.59 25.15 6.38
CA ASN A 36 15.82 25.78 5.31
C ASN A 36 15.70 24.93 4.05
N LYS A 37 16.65 24.02 3.77
CA LYS A 37 16.51 23.06 2.66
C LYS A 37 15.49 21.95 2.96
N PHE A 38 15.11 21.78 4.22
CA PHE A 38 14.02 20.89 4.65
C PHE A 38 12.67 21.60 4.72
N ASP A 39 12.62 22.93 4.55
CA ASP A 39 11.42 23.76 4.74
C ASP A 39 10.94 24.45 3.46
N HIS A 40 11.39 23.95 2.30
CA HIS A 40 10.87 24.38 1.00
C HIS A 40 9.86 23.37 0.47
N THR A 41 8.59 23.68 0.76
CA THR A 41 7.43 23.52 -0.12
C THR A 41 7.20 22.10 -0.64
N PHE A 42 6.58 21.27 0.18
CA PHE A 42 5.45 20.50 -0.32
C PHE A 42 4.28 21.48 -0.45
N GLU A 43 4.13 22.07 -1.63
CA GLU A 43 2.77 22.34 -2.10
C GLU A 43 2.13 20.97 -2.20
N GLU A 44 1.35 20.61 -1.19
CA GLU A 44 0.29 19.63 -1.33
C GLU A 44 -0.60 20.14 -2.46
N ASP A 45 -0.28 19.78 -3.69
CA ASP A 45 -1.29 19.45 -4.68
C ASP A 45 -2.10 18.31 -4.05
N SER A 46 -3.00 18.73 -3.18
CA SER A 46 -4.11 17.96 -2.66
C SER A 46 -4.92 17.57 -3.87
N VAL A 47 -4.50 16.49 -4.52
CA VAL A 47 -5.45 15.51 -5.00
C VAL A 47 -6.21 15.13 -3.75
N SER A 48 -7.29 15.87 -3.50
CA SER A 48 -8.29 15.55 -2.50
C SER A 48 -8.87 14.23 -2.95
N MET A 49 -8.17 13.14 -2.63
CA MET A 49 -8.74 11.81 -2.63
C MET A 49 -9.79 11.91 -1.53
N ARG A 50 -11.03 12.22 -1.95
CA ARG A 50 -12.18 12.21 -1.07
C ARG A 50 -12.12 10.88 -0.33
N LEU A 51 -11.89 10.96 0.98
CA LEU A 51 -12.00 9.85 1.91
C LEU A 51 -13.48 9.46 1.94
N GLU A 52 -13.89 8.65 0.97
CA GLU A 52 -15.19 8.00 0.98
C GLU A 52 -15.06 6.80 1.92
N TYR A 53 -15.54 6.98 3.15
CA TYR A 53 -15.83 5.87 4.05
C TYR A 53 -17.00 5.11 3.44
N THR A 54 -16.72 3.97 2.81
CA THR A 54 -17.76 3.13 2.22
C THR A 54 -18.59 2.48 3.33
N SER A 55 -19.88 2.81 3.37
CA SER A 55 -20.86 2.06 4.14
C SER A 55 -21.00 0.62 3.61
N ASP A 56 -21.47 -0.30 4.45
CA ASP A 56 -21.71 -1.74 4.27
C ASP A 56 -22.32 -2.26 2.94
N PHE A 57 -22.67 -1.38 2.00
CA PHE A 57 -23.37 -1.72 0.75
C PHE A 57 -22.78 -1.11 -0.51
N GLU A 58 -21.75 -0.27 -0.41
CA GLU A 58 -21.12 0.31 -1.60
C GLU A 58 -20.11 -0.66 -2.21
N ARG A 59 -20.58 -1.39 -3.21
CA ARG A 59 -19.72 -2.21 -4.07
C ARG A 59 -18.85 -1.29 -4.91
N LEU A 60 -17.57 -1.23 -4.56
CA LEU A 60 -16.58 -0.47 -5.28
C LEU A 60 -16.32 -1.07 -6.65
N LYS A 61 -15.95 -0.22 -7.60
CA LYS A 61 -15.50 -0.64 -8.93
C LYS A 61 -13.97 -0.73 -8.95
N ILE A 62 -13.43 -1.48 -9.91
CA ILE A 62 -12.00 -1.42 -10.23
C ILE A 62 -11.60 0.04 -10.47
N GLY A 63 -10.45 0.44 -9.90
CA GLY A 63 -9.93 1.80 -9.90
C GLY A 63 -10.31 2.63 -8.66
N ASN A 64 -11.40 2.27 -7.96
CA ASN A 64 -11.76 2.96 -6.73
C ASN A 64 -10.88 2.50 -5.57
N ALA A 65 -10.59 3.42 -4.65
CA ALA A 65 -9.91 3.11 -3.41
C ALA A 65 -10.92 2.69 -2.35
N GLY A 66 -10.60 1.62 -1.63
CA GLY A 66 -11.33 1.15 -0.46
C GLY A 66 -10.42 1.13 0.76
N ASN A 67 -11.00 1.39 1.93
CA ASN A 67 -10.26 1.41 3.18
C ASN A 67 -10.56 0.16 3.98
N ILE A 68 -9.51 -0.47 4.48
CA ILE A 68 -9.57 -1.63 5.37
C ILE A 68 -8.76 -1.32 6.63
N VAL A 69 -8.96 -2.12 7.68
CA VAL A 69 -8.12 -2.06 8.88
C VAL A 69 -7.42 -3.39 9.04
N LEU A 70 -6.10 -3.33 9.16
CA LEU A 70 -5.29 -4.48 9.53
C LEU A 70 -5.12 -4.52 11.04
N PHE A 71 -5.19 -5.73 11.59
CA PHE A 71 -4.96 -6.00 13.01
C PHE A 71 -3.61 -6.68 13.16
N GLU A 72 -2.63 -5.94 13.65
CA GLU A 72 -1.30 -6.49 13.90
C GLU A 72 -0.84 -6.17 15.31
N ARG A 73 -0.50 -7.21 16.07
CA ARG A 73 0.15 -7.08 17.39
C ARG A 73 -0.55 -6.08 18.33
N ASP A 74 -1.88 -6.13 18.37
CA ASP A 74 -2.76 -5.25 19.15
C ASP A 74 -2.86 -3.78 18.67
N GLU A 75 -2.30 -3.46 17.50
CA GLU A 75 -2.46 -2.17 16.83
C GLU A 75 -3.40 -2.29 15.61
N MET A 76 -4.18 -1.23 15.39
CA MET A 76 -5.04 -1.08 14.22
C MET A 76 -4.37 -0.13 13.24
N GLU A 77 -4.11 -0.61 12.02
CA GLU A 77 -3.58 0.22 10.94
C GLU A 77 -4.63 0.40 9.84
N ASN A 78 -4.91 1.66 9.48
CA ASN A 78 -5.79 1.97 8.35
C ASN A 78 -4.99 1.80 7.06
N VAL A 79 -5.50 0.96 6.17
CA VAL A 79 -4.87 0.66 4.88
C VAL A 79 -5.83 0.99 3.76
N THR A 80 -5.35 1.73 2.77
CA THR A 80 -6.08 1.94 1.53
C THR A 80 -5.62 0.91 0.51
N VAL A 81 -6.55 0.15 -0.04
CA VAL A 81 -6.34 -0.78 -1.15
C VAL A 81 -7.07 -0.27 -2.38
N ARG A 82 -6.49 -0.46 -3.56
CA ARG A 82 -7.10 -0.10 -4.84
C ARG A 82 -6.80 -1.16 -5.89
N PRO A 83 -7.78 -2.01 -6.25
CA PRO A 83 -7.75 -2.80 -7.46
C PRO A 83 -7.56 -1.90 -8.69
N ILE A 84 -6.60 -2.25 -9.55
CA ILE A 84 -6.21 -1.46 -10.73
C ILE A 84 -6.68 -2.14 -12.00
N ALA A 85 -6.45 -3.45 -12.12
CA ALA A 85 -6.77 -4.20 -13.33
C ALA A 85 -7.03 -5.68 -13.00
N ILE A 86 -7.88 -6.31 -13.80
CA ILE A 86 -8.12 -7.75 -13.77
C ILE A 86 -7.65 -8.33 -15.10
N TYR A 87 -6.95 -9.46 -15.04
CA TYR A 87 -6.45 -10.19 -16.18
C TYR A 87 -7.03 -11.61 -16.17
N THR A 88 -7.39 -12.13 -17.34
CA THR A 88 -7.99 -13.47 -17.51
C THR A 88 -7.29 -14.25 -18.63
N GLY A 89 -7.60 -15.55 -18.73
CA GLY A 89 -7.11 -16.42 -19.79
C GLY A 89 -5.58 -16.43 -19.92
N SER A 90 -5.08 -16.40 -21.16
CA SER A 90 -3.63 -16.50 -21.44
C SER A 90 -2.79 -15.39 -20.82
N GLU A 91 -3.39 -14.22 -20.54
CA GLU A 91 -2.68 -13.12 -19.90
C GLU A 91 -2.50 -13.39 -18.40
N ALA A 92 -3.54 -13.87 -17.73
CA ALA A 92 -3.46 -14.32 -16.33
C ALA A 92 -2.39 -15.41 -16.16
N GLU A 93 -2.42 -16.43 -17.02
CA GLU A 93 -1.44 -17.52 -16.99
C GLU A 93 0.01 -17.00 -17.18
N ARG A 94 0.21 -16.08 -18.12
CA ARG A 94 1.53 -15.46 -18.35
C ARG A 94 2.00 -14.71 -17.11
N LEU A 95 1.13 -13.93 -16.46
CA LEU A 95 1.49 -13.18 -15.24
C LEU A 95 1.83 -14.12 -14.09
N ILE A 96 1.06 -15.18 -13.89
CA ILE A 96 1.30 -16.21 -12.87
C ILE A 96 2.67 -16.88 -13.08
N LEU A 97 3.00 -17.25 -14.32
CA LEU A 97 4.30 -17.82 -14.66
C LEU A 97 5.45 -16.83 -14.48
N THR A 98 5.21 -15.55 -14.81
CA THR A 98 6.23 -14.49 -14.73
C THR A 98 6.55 -14.10 -13.29
N TYR A 99 5.54 -14.04 -12.43
CA TYR A 99 5.64 -13.53 -11.05
C TYR A 99 5.60 -14.62 -9.98
N GLY A 100 5.85 -15.88 -10.37
CA GLY A 100 6.13 -16.96 -9.43
C GLY A 100 4.89 -17.50 -8.69
N GLY A 101 3.74 -17.54 -9.35
CA GLY A 101 2.53 -18.13 -8.78
C GLY A 101 2.75 -19.59 -8.33
N ARG A 102 2.07 -19.98 -7.25
CA ARG A 102 2.24 -21.30 -6.63
C ARG A 102 1.63 -22.44 -7.44
N LYS A 103 0.63 -22.13 -8.25
CA LYS A 103 -0.02 -23.05 -9.19
C LYS A 103 0.26 -22.55 -10.61
N THR A 104 0.50 -23.48 -11.53
CA THR A 104 0.78 -23.17 -12.94
C THR A 104 -0.37 -23.50 -13.88
N HIS A 105 -1.40 -24.20 -13.39
CA HIS A 105 -2.62 -24.55 -14.14
C HIS A 105 -3.82 -24.51 -13.18
N PRO A 106 -5.01 -24.06 -13.63
CA PRO A 106 -6.22 -24.06 -12.82
C PRO A 106 -6.76 -25.48 -12.60
N GLU A 107 -7.62 -25.65 -11.60
CA GLU A 107 -8.36 -26.90 -11.40
C GLU A 107 -9.39 -27.12 -12.53
N GLU A 108 -9.85 -28.36 -12.68
CA GLU A 108 -10.85 -28.68 -13.70
C GLU A 108 -12.15 -27.89 -13.43
N GLY A 109 -12.66 -27.22 -14.47
CA GLY A 109 -13.86 -26.38 -14.37
C GLY A 109 -13.61 -24.98 -13.80
N THR A 110 -12.36 -24.60 -13.54
CA THR A 110 -11.98 -23.24 -13.15
C THR A 110 -11.02 -22.62 -14.17
N GLU A 111 -10.89 -21.29 -14.10
CA GLU A 111 -9.90 -20.52 -14.82
C GLU A 111 -9.13 -19.62 -13.87
N PHE A 112 -7.89 -19.27 -14.24
CA PHE A 112 -7.12 -18.30 -13.47
C PHE A 112 -7.56 -16.88 -13.79
N VAL A 113 -7.67 -16.10 -12.71
CA VAL A 113 -7.84 -14.67 -12.75
C VAL A 113 -6.72 -14.04 -11.94
N VAL A 114 -6.11 -12.97 -12.46
CA VAL A 114 -5.10 -12.19 -11.76
C VAL A 114 -5.65 -10.79 -11.52
N LEU A 115 -5.59 -10.33 -10.28
CA LEU A 115 -5.85 -8.94 -9.92
C LEU A 115 -4.52 -8.22 -9.70
N GLU A 116 -4.35 -7.07 -10.33
CA GLU A 116 -3.36 -6.06 -9.94
C GLU A 116 -4.00 -5.04 -9.01
N TYR A 117 -3.32 -4.71 -7.92
CA TYR A 117 -3.76 -3.68 -6.98
C TYR A 117 -2.58 -2.85 -6.43
N SER A 118 -2.92 -1.73 -5.79
CA SER A 118 -2.01 -0.94 -4.97
C SER A 118 -2.47 -0.91 -3.52
N ALA A 119 -1.54 -0.73 -2.59
CA ALA A 119 -1.79 -0.61 -1.16
C ALA A 119 -0.91 0.47 -0.51
N THR A 120 -1.36 1.07 0.59
CA THR A 120 -0.58 2.03 1.39
C THR A 120 0.39 1.38 2.37
N VAL A 121 0.43 0.05 2.40
CA VAL A 121 1.36 -0.76 3.22
C VAL A 121 2.07 -1.78 2.36
N ASP A 122 3.22 -2.28 2.84
CA ASP A 122 3.94 -3.34 2.16
C ASP A 122 3.24 -4.69 2.37
N PRO A 123 2.67 -5.32 1.33
CA PRO A 123 1.94 -6.58 1.48
C PRO A 123 2.85 -7.77 1.88
N ARG A 124 4.18 -7.59 1.82
CA ARG A 124 5.16 -8.61 2.26
C ARG A 124 5.34 -8.63 3.76
N GLU A 125 5.15 -7.48 4.41
CA GLU A 125 5.25 -7.32 5.86
C GLU A 125 3.86 -7.40 6.51
N HIS A 126 2.83 -6.92 5.78
CA HIS A 126 1.45 -6.84 6.24
C HIS A 126 0.54 -7.71 5.37
N TYR A 127 -0.05 -8.75 5.94
CA TYR A 127 -0.93 -9.63 5.17
C TYR A 127 -2.30 -8.97 4.93
N ILE A 128 -2.58 -8.64 3.67
CA ILE A 128 -3.87 -8.11 3.23
C ILE A 128 -4.75 -9.30 2.83
N ASP A 129 -5.73 -9.64 3.65
CA ASP A 129 -6.64 -10.75 3.34
C ASP A 129 -7.54 -10.39 2.17
N CYS A 130 -7.66 -11.30 1.20
CA CYS A 130 -8.51 -11.15 0.02
C CYS A 130 -9.34 -12.42 -0.19
N LYS A 131 -10.66 -12.27 -0.29
CA LYS A 131 -11.63 -13.38 -0.44
C LYS A 131 -12.50 -13.19 -1.67
N LEU A 132 -12.72 -14.30 -2.38
CA LEU A 132 -13.67 -14.38 -3.48
C LEU A 132 -15.06 -14.76 -2.95
N LEU A 133 -16.05 -13.94 -3.27
CA LEU A 133 -17.45 -14.11 -2.85
C LEU A 133 -18.40 -13.97 -4.04
N GLY A 134 -19.59 -14.57 -3.93
CA GLY A 134 -20.70 -14.30 -4.82
C GLY A 134 -21.24 -12.89 -4.65
N THR A 135 -22.09 -12.46 -5.58
CA THR A 135 -22.75 -11.14 -5.53
C THR A 135 -23.69 -10.98 -4.32
N ASP A 136 -24.00 -12.06 -3.62
CA ASP A 136 -24.77 -12.10 -2.37
C ASP A 136 -23.89 -12.09 -1.11
N LEU A 137 -22.57 -11.92 -1.27
CA LEU A 137 -21.54 -11.98 -0.22
C LEU A 137 -21.36 -13.36 0.43
N ASN A 138 -21.96 -14.41 -0.12
CA ASN A 138 -21.71 -15.78 0.29
C ASN A 138 -20.61 -16.42 -0.57
N ASN A 139 -20.18 -17.63 -0.24
CA ASN A 139 -19.29 -18.39 -1.13
C ASN A 139 -19.97 -18.61 -2.49
N ILE A 140 -19.19 -18.53 -3.57
CA ILE A 140 -19.70 -18.81 -4.91
C ILE A 140 -20.15 -20.28 -4.98
N SER A 141 -21.39 -20.50 -5.41
CA SER A 141 -21.90 -21.82 -5.72
C SER A 141 -22.20 -21.94 -7.20
N TYR A 142 -21.61 -22.92 -7.86
CA TYR A 142 -21.88 -23.25 -9.27
C TYR A 142 -22.20 -24.75 -9.37
N ASP A 143 -23.29 -25.12 -10.03
CA ASP A 143 -23.79 -26.50 -10.12
C ASP A 143 -23.82 -27.26 -8.77
N SER A 144 -24.24 -26.59 -7.70
CA SER A 144 -24.30 -27.12 -6.31
C SER A 144 -22.94 -27.42 -5.67
N ILE A 145 -21.83 -27.02 -6.29
CA ILE A 145 -20.48 -27.07 -5.73
C ILE A 145 -20.16 -25.70 -5.13
N VAL A 146 -19.75 -25.68 -3.86
CA VAL A 146 -19.31 -24.46 -3.17
C VAL A 146 -17.82 -24.25 -3.41
N TYR A 147 -17.47 -23.16 -4.09
CA TYR A 147 -16.10 -22.76 -4.35
C TYR A 147 -15.61 -21.86 -3.23
N ARG A 148 -14.54 -22.29 -2.58
CA ARG A 148 -13.81 -21.51 -1.57
C ARG A 148 -12.45 -21.15 -2.14
N SER A 149 -12.39 -20.12 -2.97
CA SER A 149 -11.12 -19.73 -3.58
C SER A 149 -10.26 -18.96 -2.59
N LYS A 150 -9.05 -19.47 -2.35
CA LYS A 150 -7.99 -18.71 -1.70
C LYS A 150 -7.33 -17.82 -2.74
N CYS A 151 -7.13 -16.56 -2.41
CA CYS A 151 -6.27 -15.67 -3.18
C CYS A 151 -4.81 -15.95 -2.84
N TYR A 152 -3.93 -15.83 -3.83
CA TYR A 152 -2.51 -16.06 -3.69
C TYR A 152 -1.76 -14.84 -4.18
N ASP A 153 -1.09 -14.12 -3.27
CA ASP A 153 -0.28 -12.99 -3.66
C ASP A 153 1.01 -13.40 -4.39
N MET A 154 1.43 -12.52 -5.29
CA MET A 154 2.65 -12.57 -6.08
C MET A 154 3.36 -11.23 -5.89
N TYR A 155 4.49 -11.26 -5.18
CA TYR A 155 5.20 -10.05 -4.75
C TYR A 155 6.38 -9.67 -5.64
N GLU A 156 6.55 -10.36 -6.76
CA GLU A 156 7.61 -10.06 -7.71
C GLU A 156 7.33 -8.71 -8.40
N ASN A 157 8.32 -7.81 -8.39
CA ASN A 157 8.27 -6.49 -9.04
C ASN A 157 7.31 -5.44 -8.45
N ILE A 158 7.02 -5.52 -7.15
CA ILE A 158 6.36 -4.41 -6.44
C ILE A 158 7.17 -3.12 -6.63
N LYS A 159 6.47 -2.05 -7.00
CA LYS A 159 7.02 -0.70 -7.12
C LYS A 159 6.54 0.16 -5.97
N VAL A 160 7.36 1.10 -5.55
CA VAL A 160 6.99 2.07 -4.51
C VAL A 160 7.09 3.47 -5.10
N GLU A 161 5.97 4.19 -5.09
CA GLU A 161 5.86 5.57 -5.59
C GLU A 161 5.05 6.35 -4.56
N ASP A 162 5.62 7.45 -4.04
CA ASP A 162 4.99 8.32 -3.02
C ASP A 162 4.43 7.57 -1.80
N GLY A 163 5.13 6.53 -1.34
CA GLY A 163 4.72 5.72 -0.20
C GLY A 163 3.61 4.70 -0.48
N VAL A 164 3.16 4.60 -1.74
CA VAL A 164 2.18 3.61 -2.19
C VAL A 164 2.90 2.45 -2.88
N PHE A 165 2.56 1.24 -2.46
CA PHE A 165 3.02 0.00 -3.07
C PHE A 165 2.11 -0.32 -4.25
N ASN A 166 2.69 -0.40 -5.44
CA ASN A 166 2.03 -0.57 -6.72
C ASN A 166 2.48 -1.86 -7.41
N LYS A 167 1.70 -2.30 -8.42
CA LYS A 167 1.95 -3.54 -9.16
C LYS A 167 2.01 -4.76 -8.24
N ILE A 168 1.15 -4.79 -7.23
CA ILE A 168 0.96 -5.96 -6.40
C ILE A 168 -0.02 -6.84 -7.15
N TYR A 169 0.32 -8.11 -7.37
CA TYR A 169 -0.56 -9.04 -8.04
C TYR A 169 -1.05 -10.09 -7.07
N LEU A 170 -2.31 -10.47 -7.15
CA LEU A 170 -2.82 -11.69 -6.57
C LEU A 170 -3.52 -12.51 -7.64
N TYR A 171 -3.52 -13.82 -7.50
CA TYR A 171 -4.27 -14.69 -8.40
C TYR A 171 -5.19 -15.62 -7.63
N TYR A 172 -6.28 -16.01 -8.27
CA TYR A 172 -7.28 -16.93 -7.75
C TYR A 172 -7.92 -17.71 -8.89
N GLU A 173 -8.64 -18.75 -8.53
CA GLU A 173 -9.42 -19.56 -9.46
C GLU A 173 -10.88 -19.14 -9.41
N LEU A 174 -11.48 -18.98 -10.58
CA LEU A 174 -12.87 -18.63 -10.78
C LEU A 174 -13.56 -19.77 -11.54
N PRO A 175 -14.75 -20.25 -11.13
CA PRO A 175 -15.48 -21.25 -11.91
C PRO A 175 -15.82 -20.72 -13.30
N ILE A 176 -15.61 -21.54 -14.33
CA ILE A 176 -15.91 -21.16 -15.71
C ILE A 176 -17.41 -20.86 -15.83
N GLY A 177 -17.73 -19.69 -16.41
CA GLY A 177 -19.11 -19.21 -16.56
C GLY A 177 -19.61 -18.31 -15.43
N VAL A 178 -18.78 -18.04 -14.42
CA VAL A 178 -19.05 -16.97 -13.45
C VAL A 178 -18.54 -15.65 -14.02
N ASP A 179 -19.47 -14.79 -14.44
CA ASP A 179 -19.14 -13.48 -15.00
C ASP A 179 -19.11 -12.36 -13.96
N GLU A 180 -19.77 -12.56 -12.81
CA GLU A 180 -19.97 -11.53 -11.80
C GLU A 180 -19.69 -12.05 -10.39
N TYR A 181 -18.88 -11.32 -9.63
CA TYR A 181 -18.49 -11.70 -8.27
C TYR A 181 -18.02 -10.49 -7.46
N ILE A 182 -17.73 -10.74 -6.18
CA ILE A 182 -17.16 -9.76 -5.25
C ILE A 182 -15.76 -10.22 -4.82
N LEU A 183 -14.80 -9.29 -4.81
CA LEU A 183 -13.59 -9.45 -4.01
C LEU A 183 -13.72 -8.64 -2.73
N GLU A 184 -13.64 -9.33 -1.60
CA GLU A 184 -13.57 -8.73 -0.28
C GLU A 184 -12.10 -8.59 0.13
N PHE A 185 -11.68 -7.38 0.46
CA PHE A 185 -10.40 -7.10 1.10
C PHE A 185 -10.60 -6.85 2.60
N GLY A 186 -9.66 -7.30 3.42
CA GLY A 186 -9.64 -7.07 4.86
C GLY A 186 -10.29 -8.18 5.68
N TYR A 187 -10.52 -7.89 6.97
CA TYR A 187 -11.03 -8.86 7.93
C TYR A 187 -12.43 -8.53 8.43
N HIS A 188 -13.30 -9.54 8.40
CA HIS A 188 -14.54 -9.52 9.14
C HIS A 188 -14.29 -10.02 10.57
N VAL A 189 -14.22 -9.12 11.53
CA VAL A 189 -14.25 -9.52 12.95
C VAL A 189 -15.71 -9.74 13.32
N ALA A 190 -16.08 -10.98 13.62
CA ALA A 190 -17.44 -11.29 14.06
C ALA A 190 -17.72 -10.58 15.40
N GLU A 191 -18.94 -10.07 15.54
CA GLU A 191 -19.46 -9.27 16.66
C GLU A 191 -19.16 -9.85 18.06
N GLN A 192 -18.91 -11.16 18.15
CA GLN A 192 -18.65 -11.89 19.40
C GLN A 192 -17.30 -11.56 20.07
N GLU A 193 -16.30 -11.05 19.35
CA GLU A 193 -14.96 -10.81 19.94
C GLU A 193 -14.73 -9.37 20.40
N LEU A 194 -15.44 -8.39 19.82
CA LEU A 194 -15.22 -6.96 20.11
C LEU A 194 -16.49 -6.17 20.48
N GLY A 195 -17.69 -6.80 20.46
CA GLY A 195 -18.95 -6.13 20.82
C GLY A 195 -19.32 -4.95 19.92
N MET A 196 -18.71 -4.86 18.74
CA MET A 196 -18.98 -3.86 17.70
C MET A 196 -19.02 -4.58 16.34
N GLU A 197 -20.07 -4.37 15.55
CA GLU A 197 -20.06 -4.65 14.10
C GLU A 197 -19.13 -3.63 13.42
N ASN A 198 -17.81 -3.80 13.55
CA ASN A 198 -16.88 -3.06 12.73
C ASN A 198 -16.47 -3.93 11.55
N LYS A 199 -17.10 -3.71 10.41
CA LYS A 199 -16.66 -4.28 9.13
C LYS A 199 -15.50 -3.44 8.63
N PHE A 200 -14.29 -3.99 8.75
CA PHE A 200 -13.07 -3.37 8.24
C PHE A 200 -12.72 -3.92 6.86
N THR A 201 -13.73 -4.00 6.00
CA THR A 201 -13.63 -4.64 4.70
C THR A 201 -14.02 -3.70 3.56
N ALA A 202 -13.42 -3.93 2.40
CA ALA A 202 -13.76 -3.26 1.15
C ALA A 202 -14.26 -4.30 0.15
N HIS A 203 -15.45 -4.11 -0.40
CA HIS A 203 -16.08 -5.01 -1.36
C HIS A 203 -16.01 -4.44 -2.77
N TYR A 204 -15.35 -5.14 -3.68
CA TYR A 204 -15.24 -4.76 -5.09
C TYR A 204 -16.09 -5.65 -5.95
N TYR A 205 -17.05 -5.05 -6.66
CA TYR A 205 -17.82 -5.76 -7.67
C TYR A 205 -17.04 -5.83 -8.97
N ILE A 206 -16.92 -7.06 -9.48
CA ILE A 206 -16.25 -7.35 -10.73
C ILE A 206 -17.26 -8.00 -11.66
N ASN A 207 -17.31 -7.47 -12.88
CA ASN A 207 -17.96 -8.07 -14.02
C ASN A 207 -16.88 -8.35 -15.08
N VAL A 208 -16.62 -9.62 -15.35
CA VAL A 208 -15.56 -10.05 -16.28
C VAL A 208 -15.84 -9.59 -17.71
N LYS A 209 -17.11 -9.37 -18.07
CA LYS A 209 -17.50 -8.89 -19.41
C LYS A 209 -17.22 -7.41 -19.64
N ASP A 210 -17.02 -6.65 -18.55
CA ASP A 210 -16.75 -5.22 -18.62
C ASP A 210 -15.24 -4.90 -18.67
N LEU A 211 -14.38 -5.94 -18.66
CA LEU A 211 -12.92 -5.84 -18.64
C LEU A 211 -12.28 -5.76 -20.03
#